data_AF-A0A8S1T811-F1
#
_entry.id   AF-A0A8S1T811-F1
#
_cell.length_a   1.000
_cell.length_b   1.000
_cell.length_c   1.000
_cell.angle_alpha   90.00
_cell.angle_beta   90.00
_cell.angle_gamma   90.00
#
_symmetry.space_group_name_H-M   'P 1'
#
loop_
_entity.id
_entity.type
_entity.pdbx_description
1 polymer ?
#
loop_
_entity_poly.entity_id
_entity_poly.type
_entity_poly.pdbx_seq_one_letter_code
_entity_poly.pdbx_strand_id
1 'polypeptide(L)'
;MNNEFVKMCSITQNKEEYICMNEQCCTSNRKQVQCYECITKIHRQNNNNFVNHIDDFKKISLIMEEVEKRKKDRINFINQTITSMNDFKKEKFQIIESYQNNPKEFLDQVKSYVENEIAQFIQKLFEQIMEMNKLTEYQQQYHSSILKLYQQTINFYIEDITQKKQQLQIKINNYIQKMDLDLHQQISKYLQKQQVLEQQSKQLIQRPSITNQLSFKSIIVLILIIALNQIIIFQYFNGKSELQQYMDNFQFIVNELQSEMEQKRDSLFYEFKIELQQQMNKMKDQIDILNQKVNQTETPFNQFKNHFNSKLKQYNETIYNIIFETVNLQTKSIKQIQEQLIIQNQLNEKIFADNNRTSSILYLQQLRVIKNEEDFKIFNKNSNLNFESVQRQKTQLMNNIMKIHKRIQIQNKEKINEKLIGKIHVNLNVKDLENFIIIYDELFTKVLNRQVVQYIQKITNNDTIICVGGMKVENPEVLLVAGCDYQQEIFQFTYHWQHARKSQQGDIHWYMVYQVAFGFSPTEEISLTLCDDLDSSDLKRFSYWFENGEDGGRRIGNQIDLKNSIEYKMVMYAL
;
A
#
# COMPACT_ATOMS: atom_id res chain seq x y z
N MET A 1 -30.16 -23.30 37.22
CA MET A 1 -30.77 -21.96 37.29
C MET A 1 -31.44 -21.83 38.65
N ASN A 2 -30.91 -20.99 39.54
CA ASN A 2 -31.55 -20.70 40.82
C ASN A 2 -32.82 -19.86 40.54
N ASN A 3 -33.96 -20.30 41.07
CA ASN A 3 -35.29 -19.69 40.90
C ASN A 3 -35.45 -18.35 41.67
N GLU A 4 -34.45 -17.47 41.64
CA GLU A 4 -34.48 -16.18 42.36
C GLU A 4 -35.38 -15.12 41.71
N PHE A 5 -35.92 -15.38 40.52
CA PHE A 5 -36.75 -14.42 39.77
C PHE A 5 -38.18 -14.24 40.28
N VAL A 6 -38.64 -15.15 41.15
CA VAL A 6 -40.05 -15.20 41.50
C VAL A 6 -40.31 -14.35 42.74
N LYS A 7 -40.69 -13.08 42.51
CA LYS A 7 -41.16 -12.21 43.57
C LYS A 7 -42.49 -12.73 44.12
N MET A 8 -42.68 -12.59 45.43
CA MET A 8 -43.97 -12.86 46.05
C MET A 8 -44.90 -11.68 45.77
N CYS A 9 -46.11 -11.98 45.31
CA CYS A 9 -47.12 -10.96 45.04
C CYS A 9 -47.50 -10.27 46.35
N SER A 10 -47.43 -8.93 46.38
CA SER A 10 -47.76 -8.15 47.57
C SER A 10 -49.22 -8.27 48.02
N ILE A 11 -50.12 -8.70 47.12
CA ILE A 11 -51.57 -8.82 47.38
C ILE A 11 -51.93 -10.23 47.86
N THR A 12 -51.52 -11.25 47.11
CA THR A 12 -51.99 -12.63 47.34
C THR A 12 -50.93 -13.50 48.03
N GLN A 13 -49.71 -13.00 48.20
CA GLN A 13 -48.54 -13.77 48.63
C GLN A 13 -48.20 -14.96 47.70
N ASN A 14 -48.84 -15.07 46.54
CA ASN A 14 -48.50 -16.08 45.53
C ASN A 14 -47.32 -15.63 44.68
N LYS A 15 -46.61 -16.59 44.11
CA LYS A 15 -45.49 -16.38 43.18
C LYS A 15 -45.91 -15.59 41.92
N GLU A 16 -45.18 -14.52 41.61
CA GLU A 16 -45.33 -13.77 40.35
C GLU A 16 -44.56 -14.47 39.24
N GLU A 17 -45.23 -15.39 38.53
CA GLU A 17 -44.59 -16.23 37.51
C GLU A 17 -45.38 -16.33 36.20
N TYR A 18 -46.47 -15.58 36.04
CA TYR A 18 -47.35 -15.66 34.88
C TYR A 18 -47.29 -14.39 34.02
N ILE A 19 -47.32 -14.58 32.71
CA ILE A 19 -47.41 -13.54 31.68
C ILE A 19 -48.61 -13.85 30.78
N CYS A 20 -49.31 -12.81 30.32
CA CYS A 20 -50.33 -12.95 29.28
C CYS A 20 -49.69 -12.87 27.89
N MET A 21 -49.90 -13.88 27.06
CA MET A 21 -49.31 -13.98 25.72
C MET A 21 -50.09 -13.22 24.63
N ASN A 22 -51.20 -12.58 24.98
CA ASN A 22 -51.99 -11.80 24.04
C ASN A 22 -51.23 -10.53 23.60
N GLU A 23 -51.19 -10.27 22.30
CA GLU A 23 -50.45 -9.16 21.70
C GLU A 23 -50.81 -7.79 22.29
N GLN A 24 -52.10 -7.59 22.62
CA GLN A 24 -52.57 -6.33 23.19
C GLN A 24 -52.06 -6.11 24.62
N CYS A 25 -51.88 -7.18 25.39
CA CYS A 25 -51.36 -7.12 26.75
C CYS A 25 -49.84 -6.98 26.76
N CYS A 26 -49.16 -7.70 25.86
CA CYS A 26 -47.71 -7.68 25.69
C CYS A 26 -47.18 -6.28 25.30
N THR A 27 -47.99 -5.49 24.59
CA THR A 27 -47.64 -4.14 24.16
C THR A 27 -47.99 -3.05 25.18
N SER A 28 -48.67 -3.39 26.28
CA SER A 28 -49.02 -2.41 27.31
C SER A 28 -47.83 -2.05 28.21
N ASN A 29 -47.73 -0.78 28.64
CA ASN A 29 -46.71 -0.31 29.60
C ASN A 29 -46.92 -0.81 31.03
N ARG A 30 -47.75 -1.84 31.25
CA ARG A 30 -48.09 -2.35 32.58
C ARG A 30 -47.06 -3.39 33.03
N LYS A 31 -47.02 -3.67 34.34
CA LYS A 31 -46.26 -4.79 34.89
C LYS A 31 -46.72 -6.10 34.25
N GLN A 32 -45.81 -6.77 33.56
CA GLN A 32 -46.14 -7.92 32.69
C GLN A 32 -46.15 -9.26 33.45
N VAL A 33 -45.28 -9.41 34.46
CA VAL A 33 -45.21 -10.61 35.29
C VAL A 33 -46.05 -10.43 36.54
N GLN A 34 -46.97 -11.37 36.78
CA GLN A 34 -47.92 -11.32 37.90
C GLN A 34 -48.20 -12.73 38.43
N CYS A 35 -48.84 -12.83 39.60
CA CYS A 35 -49.40 -14.11 40.04
C CYS A 35 -50.71 -14.42 39.28
N TYR A 36 -51.08 -15.70 39.20
CA TYR A 36 -52.24 -16.15 38.42
C TYR A 36 -53.55 -15.47 38.82
N GLU A 37 -53.78 -15.27 40.11
CA GLU A 37 -54.99 -14.61 40.62
C GLU A 37 -55.05 -13.13 40.24
N CYS A 38 -53.95 -12.39 40.40
CA CYS A 38 -53.89 -10.98 40.03
C CYS A 38 -54.06 -10.78 38.52
N ILE A 39 -53.37 -11.57 37.69
CA ILE A 39 -53.49 -11.45 36.24
C ILE A 39 -54.91 -11.80 35.79
N THR A 40 -55.54 -12.82 36.37
CA THR A 40 -56.94 -13.17 36.09
C THR A 40 -57.89 -12.04 36.48
N LYS A 41 -57.68 -11.44 37.66
CA LYS A 41 -58.50 -10.33 38.15
C LYS A 41 -58.39 -9.10 37.24
N ILE A 42 -57.19 -8.73 36.80
CA ILE A 42 -56.98 -7.61 35.87
C ILE A 42 -57.73 -7.81 34.56
N HIS A 43 -57.71 -9.03 34.01
CA HIS A 43 -58.39 -9.33 32.76
C HIS A 43 -59.91 -9.48 32.92
N ARG A 44 -60.41 -9.89 34.08
CA ARG A 44 -61.85 -9.95 34.38
C ARG A 44 -62.49 -8.59 34.73
N GLN A 45 -61.73 -7.65 35.31
CA GLN A 45 -62.26 -6.37 35.80
C GLN A 45 -62.29 -5.25 34.75
N ASN A 46 -61.55 -5.38 33.65
CA ASN A 46 -61.59 -4.41 32.55
C ASN A 46 -62.83 -4.64 31.68
N ASN A 47 -63.99 -4.13 32.13
CA ASN A 47 -65.28 -4.17 31.43
C ASN A 47 -65.33 -3.43 30.08
N ASN A 48 -64.21 -2.89 29.60
CA ASN A 48 -64.13 -2.16 28.33
C ASN A 48 -63.19 -2.91 27.36
N ASN A 49 -63.79 -3.71 26.48
CA ASN A 49 -63.26 -4.17 25.18
C ASN A 49 -61.95 -5.00 25.10
N PHE A 50 -61.36 -5.47 26.20
CA PHE A 50 -60.29 -6.47 26.10
C PHE A 50 -60.87 -7.88 26.16
N VAL A 51 -60.65 -8.65 25.09
CA VAL A 51 -61.07 -10.05 24.93
C VAL A 51 -60.61 -10.88 26.15
N ASN A 52 -61.49 -11.71 26.72
CA ASN A 52 -61.17 -12.64 27.82
C ASN A 52 -60.18 -13.73 27.39
N HIS A 53 -58.90 -13.39 27.23
CA HIS A 53 -57.84 -14.33 26.86
C HIS A 53 -57.16 -14.93 28.10
N ILE A 54 -57.97 -15.46 29.03
CA ILE A 54 -57.48 -16.11 30.25
C ILE A 54 -56.66 -17.37 29.90
N ASP A 55 -56.96 -18.00 28.75
CA ASP A 55 -56.25 -19.17 28.25
C ASP A 55 -54.84 -18.85 27.72
N ASP A 56 -54.50 -17.56 27.56
CA ASP A 56 -53.20 -17.11 27.06
C ASP A 56 -52.17 -16.89 28.19
N PHE A 57 -52.48 -17.24 29.44
CA PHE A 57 -51.53 -17.10 30.54
C PHE A 57 -50.51 -18.24 30.53
N LYS A 58 -49.23 -17.88 30.44
CA LYS A 58 -48.12 -18.84 30.49
C LYS A 58 -47.16 -18.54 31.61
N LYS A 59 -46.59 -19.61 32.18
CA LYS A 59 -45.50 -19.49 33.14
C LYS A 59 -44.25 -18.98 32.46
N ILE A 60 -43.57 -18.04 33.10
CA ILE A 60 -42.36 -17.41 32.60
C ILE A 60 -41.22 -18.42 32.42
N SER A 61 -41.11 -19.42 33.30
CA SER A 61 -40.11 -20.48 33.18
C SER A 61 -40.27 -21.27 31.88
N LEU A 62 -41.50 -21.64 31.52
CA LEU A 62 -41.79 -22.35 30.27
C LEU A 62 -41.54 -21.49 29.03
N ILE A 63 -41.76 -20.18 29.12
CA ILE A 63 -41.42 -19.24 28.05
C ILE A 63 -39.90 -19.19 27.88
N MET A 64 -39.16 -19.05 28.98
CA MET A 64 -37.69 -18.94 28.95
C MET A 64 -37.03 -20.24 28.47
N GLU A 65 -37.52 -21.42 28.86
CA GLU A 65 -37.03 -22.72 28.36
C GLU A 65 -37.15 -22.81 26.82
N GLU A 66 -38.31 -22.42 26.26
CA GLU A 66 -38.52 -22.42 24.81
C GLU A 66 -37.71 -21.32 24.11
N VAL A 67 -37.52 -20.17 24.75
CA VAL A 67 -36.65 -19.09 24.26
C VAL A 67 -35.19 -19.53 24.19
N GLU A 68 -34.67 -20.22 25.20
CA GLU A 68 -33.32 -20.78 25.22
C GLU A 68 -33.12 -21.80 24.09
N LYS A 69 -34.10 -22.68 23.89
CA LYS A 69 -34.10 -23.63 22.77
C LYS A 69 -34.05 -22.92 21.42
N ARG A 70 -34.95 -21.94 21.20
CA ARG A 70 -35.00 -21.16 19.94
C ARG A 70 -33.75 -20.33 19.72
N LYS A 71 -33.19 -19.75 20.77
CA LYS A 71 -31.91 -19.04 20.73
C LYS A 71 -30.82 -19.96 20.21
N LYS A 72 -30.68 -21.15 20.79
CA LYS A 72 -29.69 -22.14 20.36
C LYS A 72 -29.87 -22.53 18.89
N ASP A 73 -31.09 -22.80 18.47
CA ASP A 73 -31.41 -23.17 17.08
C ASP A 73 -31.06 -22.03 16.09
N ARG A 74 -31.41 -20.78 16.43
CA ARG A 74 -31.09 -19.61 15.61
C ARG A 74 -29.58 -19.35 15.54
N ILE A 75 -28.88 -19.40 16.67
CA ILE A 75 -27.42 -19.21 16.71
C ILE A 75 -26.72 -20.28 15.86
N ASN A 76 -27.14 -21.54 15.97
CA ASN A 76 -26.60 -22.62 15.14
C ASN A 76 -26.80 -22.34 13.64
N PHE A 77 -28.01 -21.93 13.24
CA PHE A 77 -28.30 -21.59 11.86
C PHE A 77 -27.53 -20.35 11.36
N ILE A 78 -27.38 -19.32 12.19
CA ILE A 78 -26.56 -18.15 11.88
C ILE A 78 -25.10 -18.58 11.64
N ASN A 79 -24.53 -19.40 12.52
CA ASN A 79 -23.15 -19.87 12.38
C ASN A 79 -22.96 -20.67 11.08
N GLN A 80 -23.91 -21.53 10.72
CA GLN A 80 -23.90 -22.23 9.42
C GLN A 80 -23.95 -21.26 8.24
N THR A 81 -24.77 -20.21 8.34
CA THR A 81 -24.88 -19.16 7.32
C THR A 81 -23.56 -18.39 7.17
N ILE A 82 -22.90 -18.03 8.27
CA ILE A 82 -21.60 -17.35 8.27
C ILE A 82 -20.54 -18.22 7.59
N THR A 83 -20.46 -19.51 7.93
CA THR A 83 -19.54 -20.45 7.26
C THR A 83 -19.79 -20.49 5.76
N SER A 84 -21.05 -20.67 5.34
CA SER A 84 -21.41 -20.71 3.93
C SER A 84 -21.08 -19.40 3.17
N MET A 85 -21.19 -18.25 3.83
CA MET A 85 -20.80 -16.97 3.22
C MET A 85 -19.29 -16.79 3.09
N ASN A 86 -18.52 -17.32 4.05
CA ASN A 86 -17.06 -17.35 3.93
C ASN A 86 -16.59 -18.29 2.81
N ASP A 87 -17.26 -19.43 2.62
CA ASP A 87 -16.97 -20.33 1.51
C ASP A 87 -17.31 -19.68 0.16
N PHE A 88 -18.46 -19.00 0.07
CA PHE A 88 -18.82 -18.20 -1.09
C PHE A 88 -17.78 -17.10 -1.38
N LYS A 89 -17.25 -16.41 -0.35
CA LYS A 89 -16.17 -15.44 -0.50
C LYS A 89 -14.93 -16.06 -1.15
N LYS A 90 -14.49 -17.22 -0.64
CA LYS A 90 -13.32 -17.94 -1.17
C LYS A 90 -13.53 -18.35 -2.63
N GLU A 91 -14.69 -18.89 -2.97
CA GLU A 91 -15.06 -19.24 -4.35
C GLU A 91 -14.96 -18.01 -5.27
N LYS A 92 -15.53 -16.87 -4.86
CA LYS A 92 -15.47 -15.65 -5.68
C LYS A 92 -14.06 -15.11 -5.82
N PHE A 93 -13.22 -15.21 -4.79
CA PHE A 93 -11.82 -14.80 -4.89
C PHE A 93 -11.04 -15.67 -5.89
N GLN A 94 -11.27 -16.98 -5.91
CA GLN A 94 -10.67 -17.88 -6.91
C GLN A 94 -11.10 -17.52 -8.33
N ILE A 95 -12.40 -17.23 -8.53
CA ILE A 95 -12.92 -16.76 -9.81
C ILE A 95 -12.23 -15.44 -10.20
N ILE A 96 -12.14 -14.45 -9.31
CA ILE A 96 -11.47 -13.18 -9.59
C ILE A 96 -9.99 -13.38 -9.94
N GLU A 97 -9.28 -14.27 -9.26
CA GLU A 97 -7.86 -14.58 -9.51
C GLU A 97 -7.61 -15.28 -10.84
N SER A 98 -8.60 -16.00 -11.37
CA SER A 98 -8.51 -16.63 -12.68
C SER A 98 -8.41 -15.64 -13.85
N TYR A 99 -8.79 -14.36 -13.63
CA TYR A 99 -8.74 -13.30 -14.63
C TYR A 99 -7.34 -12.67 -14.77
N GLN A 100 -6.33 -13.50 -15.05
CA GLN A 100 -4.91 -13.15 -15.06
C GLN A 100 -4.51 -12.01 -16.02
N ASN A 101 -5.36 -11.69 -17.00
CA ASN A 101 -5.11 -10.63 -17.99
C ASN A 101 -5.42 -9.21 -17.47
N ASN A 102 -5.96 -9.08 -16.26
CA ASN A 102 -6.28 -7.79 -15.66
C ASN A 102 -5.13 -7.24 -14.80
N PRO A 103 -4.98 -5.91 -14.69
CA PRO A 103 -4.06 -5.30 -13.73
C PRO A 103 -4.36 -5.76 -12.30
N LYS A 104 -3.29 -6.04 -11.53
CA LYS A 104 -3.43 -6.50 -10.14
C LYS A 104 -4.26 -5.55 -9.28
N GLU A 105 -4.04 -4.24 -9.43
CA GLU A 105 -4.78 -3.19 -8.70
C GLU A 105 -6.30 -3.27 -8.93
N PHE A 106 -6.71 -3.58 -10.17
CA PHE A 106 -8.12 -3.77 -10.50
C PHE A 106 -8.71 -5.02 -9.83
N LEU A 107 -7.98 -6.14 -9.88
CA LEU A 107 -8.41 -7.38 -9.21
C LEU A 107 -8.53 -7.19 -7.69
N ASP A 108 -7.59 -6.46 -7.09
CA ASP A 108 -7.61 -6.12 -5.67
C ASP A 108 -8.81 -5.22 -5.31
N GLN A 109 -9.19 -4.28 -6.19
CA GLN A 109 -10.39 -3.46 -6.02
C GLN A 109 -11.68 -4.33 -6.03
N VAL A 110 -11.79 -5.27 -6.97
CA VAL A 110 -12.96 -6.17 -7.04
C VAL A 110 -13.03 -7.08 -5.81
N LYS A 111 -11.89 -7.64 -5.37
CA LYS A 111 -11.82 -8.44 -4.13
C LYS A 111 -12.24 -7.64 -2.91
N SER A 112 -11.76 -6.40 -2.79
CA SER A 112 -12.10 -5.52 -1.67
C SER A 112 -13.61 -5.25 -1.61
N TYR A 113 -14.27 -5.03 -2.75
CA TYR A 113 -15.73 -4.87 -2.78
C TYR A 113 -16.45 -6.13 -2.27
N VAL A 114 -16.08 -7.31 -2.78
CA VAL A 114 -16.67 -8.59 -2.35
C VAL A 114 -16.46 -8.82 -0.87
N GLU A 115 -15.25 -8.56 -0.37
CA GLU A 115 -14.93 -8.68 1.05
C GLU A 115 -15.79 -7.79 1.93
N ASN A 116 -15.89 -6.50 1.56
CA ASN A 116 -16.64 -5.51 2.33
C ASN A 116 -18.13 -5.86 2.41
N GLU A 117 -18.75 -6.24 1.31
CA GLU A 117 -20.18 -6.61 1.25
C GLU A 117 -20.48 -7.87 2.10
N ILE A 118 -19.63 -8.89 2.02
CA ILE A 118 -19.78 -10.10 2.83
C ILE A 118 -19.51 -9.82 4.31
N ALA A 119 -18.49 -9.03 4.64
CA ALA A 119 -18.16 -8.65 6.00
C ALA A 119 -19.30 -7.88 6.68
N GLN A 120 -19.93 -6.93 5.97
CA GLN A 120 -21.08 -6.19 6.47
C GLN A 120 -22.28 -7.09 6.78
N PHE A 121 -22.55 -8.09 5.93
CA PHE A 121 -23.63 -9.04 6.18
C PHE A 121 -23.34 -9.95 7.38
N ILE A 122 -22.13 -10.51 7.45
CA ILE A 122 -21.69 -11.33 8.59
C ILE A 122 -21.77 -10.53 9.90
N GLN A 123 -21.39 -9.26 9.88
CA GLN A 123 -21.51 -8.39 11.05
C GLN A 123 -22.96 -8.27 11.55
N LYS A 124 -23.93 -8.06 10.66
CA LYS A 124 -25.36 -8.00 11.04
C LYS A 124 -25.87 -9.30 11.64
N LEU A 125 -25.29 -10.43 11.24
CA LEU A 125 -25.60 -11.73 11.82
C LEU A 125 -25.02 -11.85 13.25
N PHE A 126 -23.79 -11.37 13.48
CA PHE A 126 -23.22 -11.33 14.82
C PHE A 126 -23.97 -10.41 15.76
N GLU A 127 -24.42 -9.24 15.30
CA GLU A 127 -25.28 -8.35 16.08
C GLU A 127 -26.53 -9.07 16.59
N GLN A 128 -27.15 -9.92 15.77
CA GLN A 128 -28.30 -10.73 16.19
C GLN A 128 -27.94 -11.78 17.24
N ILE A 129 -26.78 -12.45 17.12
CA ILE A 129 -26.29 -13.39 18.13
C ILE A 129 -26.12 -12.66 19.47
N MET A 130 -25.49 -11.49 19.45
CA MET A 130 -25.24 -10.69 20.66
C MET A 130 -26.54 -10.27 21.34
N GLU A 131 -27.52 -9.78 20.57
CA GLU A 131 -28.84 -9.42 21.11
C GLU A 131 -29.56 -10.64 21.72
N MET A 132 -29.46 -11.81 21.10
CA MET A 132 -30.03 -13.03 21.68
C MET A 132 -29.30 -13.48 22.95
N ASN A 133 -27.98 -13.30 23.03
CA ASN A 133 -27.20 -13.66 24.20
C ASN A 133 -27.47 -12.78 25.42
N LYS A 134 -28.02 -11.57 25.24
CA LYS A 134 -28.52 -10.74 26.36
C LYS A 134 -29.76 -11.34 27.04
N LEU A 135 -30.45 -12.26 26.38
CA LEU A 135 -31.70 -12.86 26.85
C LEU A 135 -31.47 -14.12 27.70
N THR A 136 -30.51 -14.09 28.64
CA THR A 136 -30.23 -15.21 29.55
C THR A 136 -31.29 -15.36 30.64
N GLU A 137 -31.86 -14.24 31.08
CA GLU A 137 -32.82 -14.18 32.16
C GLU A 137 -33.95 -13.22 31.81
N TYR A 138 -35.13 -13.43 32.41
CA TYR A 138 -36.25 -12.54 32.15
C TYR A 138 -36.03 -11.21 32.86
N GLN A 139 -35.92 -10.14 32.08
CA GLN A 139 -35.97 -8.78 32.57
C GLN A 139 -37.09 -8.01 31.88
N GLN A 140 -37.80 -7.16 32.63
CA GLN A 140 -38.94 -6.39 32.11
C GLN A 140 -38.56 -5.56 30.87
N GLN A 141 -37.34 -5.03 30.82
CA GLN A 141 -36.81 -4.27 29.69
C GLN A 141 -36.68 -5.09 28.40
N TYR A 142 -36.48 -6.41 28.52
CA TYR A 142 -36.34 -7.32 27.38
C TYR A 142 -37.63 -8.07 27.04
N HIS A 143 -38.73 -7.76 27.73
CA HIS A 143 -40.00 -8.48 27.59
C HIS A 143 -40.45 -8.61 26.12
N SER A 144 -40.44 -7.52 25.37
CA SER A 144 -40.82 -7.52 23.95
C SER A 144 -39.89 -8.42 23.11
N SER A 145 -38.58 -8.37 23.34
CA SER A 145 -37.60 -9.21 22.64
C SER A 145 -37.76 -10.69 22.95
N ILE A 146 -37.98 -11.04 24.23
CA ILE A 146 -38.23 -12.40 24.70
C ILE A 146 -39.49 -12.96 24.02
N LEU A 147 -40.59 -12.20 24.05
CA LEU A 147 -41.85 -12.62 23.43
C LEU A 147 -41.75 -12.74 21.92
N LYS A 148 -41.06 -11.81 21.25
CA LYS A 148 -40.82 -11.88 19.80
C LYS A 148 -40.05 -13.14 19.43
N LEU A 149 -39.02 -13.49 20.20
CA LEU A 149 -38.26 -14.72 20.01
C LEU A 149 -39.10 -15.98 20.27
N TYR A 150 -39.95 -15.95 21.31
CA TYR A 150 -40.88 -17.02 21.65
C TYR A 150 -41.97 -17.23 20.59
N GLN A 151 -42.55 -16.16 20.04
CA GLN A 151 -43.67 -16.23 19.09
C GLN A 151 -43.19 -16.55 17.67
N GLN A 152 -42.09 -15.94 17.22
CA GLN A 152 -41.61 -16.10 15.85
C GLN A 152 -41.06 -17.52 15.62
N THR A 153 -41.67 -18.23 14.67
CA THR A 153 -41.25 -19.58 14.29
C THR A 153 -39.84 -19.59 13.70
N ILE A 154 -39.12 -20.69 13.90
CA ILE A 154 -37.77 -20.85 13.35
C ILE A 154 -37.78 -20.80 11.82
N ASN A 155 -38.80 -21.34 11.18
CA ASN A 155 -38.92 -21.37 9.71
C ASN A 155 -38.96 -19.97 9.11
N PHE A 156 -39.79 -19.08 9.66
CA PHE A 156 -39.88 -17.70 9.18
C PHE A 156 -38.55 -16.95 9.35
N TYR A 157 -37.83 -17.22 10.46
CA TYR A 157 -36.50 -16.66 10.68
C TYR A 157 -35.47 -17.18 9.66
N ILE A 158 -35.47 -18.49 9.40
CA ILE A 158 -34.59 -19.13 8.41
C ILE A 158 -34.86 -18.56 7.00
N GLU A 159 -36.12 -18.39 6.63
CA GLU A 159 -36.52 -17.83 5.33
C GLU A 159 -36.00 -16.39 5.15
N ASP A 160 -36.20 -15.50 6.14
CA ASP A 160 -35.73 -14.11 6.07
C ASP A 160 -34.21 -14.01 5.87
N ILE A 161 -33.43 -14.76 6.66
CA ILE A 161 -31.97 -14.76 6.54
C ILE A 161 -31.52 -15.40 5.21
N THR A 162 -32.20 -16.45 4.75
CA THR A 162 -31.90 -17.10 3.47
C THR A 162 -32.16 -16.16 2.30
N GLN A 163 -33.25 -15.41 2.32
CA GLN A 163 -33.55 -14.40 1.29
C GLN A 163 -32.49 -13.29 1.26
N LYS A 164 -32.10 -12.75 2.43
CA LYS A 164 -31.04 -11.73 2.51
C LYS A 164 -29.69 -12.24 2.00
N LYS A 165 -29.35 -13.50 2.33
CA LYS A 165 -28.16 -14.19 1.81
C LYS A 165 -28.21 -14.27 0.27
N GLN A 166 -29.32 -14.74 -0.30
CA GLN A 166 -29.48 -14.87 -1.76
C GLN A 166 -29.38 -13.52 -2.47
N GLN A 167 -30.03 -12.47 -1.95
CA GLN A 167 -29.96 -11.12 -2.50
C GLN A 167 -28.52 -10.61 -2.55
N LEU A 168 -27.74 -10.84 -1.49
CA LEU A 168 -26.33 -10.46 -1.45
C LEU A 168 -25.48 -11.23 -2.47
N GLN A 169 -25.70 -12.54 -2.59
CA GLN A 169 -25.00 -13.37 -3.58
C GLN A 169 -25.30 -12.89 -5.00
N ILE A 170 -26.56 -12.56 -5.32
CA ILE A 170 -26.95 -11.99 -6.61
C ILE A 170 -26.26 -10.63 -6.83
N LYS A 171 -26.27 -9.74 -5.84
CA LYS A 171 -25.60 -8.42 -5.90
C LYS A 171 -24.12 -8.56 -6.22
N ILE A 172 -23.42 -9.48 -5.55
CA ILE A 172 -21.99 -9.74 -5.75
C ILE A 172 -21.73 -10.33 -7.13
N ASN A 173 -22.49 -11.33 -7.55
CA ASN A 173 -22.34 -11.95 -8.87
C ASN A 173 -22.57 -10.93 -9.99
N ASN A 174 -23.61 -10.10 -9.89
CA ASN A 174 -23.89 -9.03 -10.86
C ASN A 174 -22.76 -7.99 -10.91
N TYR A 175 -22.16 -7.66 -9.76
CA TYR A 175 -21.01 -6.77 -9.71
C TYR A 175 -19.80 -7.35 -10.43
N ILE A 176 -19.42 -8.60 -10.12
CA ILE A 176 -18.29 -9.28 -10.77
C ILE A 176 -18.53 -9.38 -12.29
N GLN A 177 -19.73 -9.79 -12.72
CA GLN A 177 -20.09 -9.84 -14.14
C GLN A 177 -20.01 -8.47 -14.83
N LYS A 178 -20.44 -7.40 -14.15
CA LYS A 178 -20.34 -6.03 -14.67
C LYS A 178 -18.89 -5.59 -14.84
N MET A 179 -18.01 -5.98 -13.91
CA MET A 179 -16.57 -5.68 -14.01
C MET A 179 -15.90 -6.44 -15.16
N ASP A 180 -16.38 -7.64 -15.50
CA ASP A 180 -15.93 -8.45 -16.64
C ASP A 180 -16.35 -7.85 -18.00
N LEU A 181 -17.53 -7.22 -18.07
CA LEU A 181 -18.00 -6.49 -19.26
C LEU A 181 -17.24 -5.18 -19.53
N ASP A 182 -16.59 -4.60 -18.51
CA ASP A 182 -15.90 -3.31 -18.65
C ASP A 182 -14.48 -3.45 -19.21
N LEU A 183 -13.75 -4.56 -18.98
CA LEU A 183 -12.41 -4.72 -19.58
C LEU A 183 -12.47 -4.83 -21.10
N HIS A 184 -13.42 -5.60 -21.65
CA HIS A 184 -13.59 -5.68 -23.11
C HIS A 184 -14.01 -4.32 -23.72
N GLN A 185 -14.86 -3.56 -23.02
CA GLN A 185 -15.19 -2.19 -23.43
C GLN A 185 -14.00 -1.22 -23.27
N GLN A 186 -13.19 -1.37 -22.23
CA GLN A 186 -12.00 -0.55 -22.00
C GLN A 186 -10.91 -0.87 -23.02
N ILE A 187 -10.63 -2.15 -23.31
CA ILE A 187 -9.71 -2.58 -24.38
C ILE A 187 -10.19 -2.04 -25.73
N SER A 188 -11.50 -2.12 -26.02
CA SER A 188 -12.07 -1.55 -27.25
C SER A 188 -11.89 -0.03 -27.33
N LYS A 189 -12.10 0.70 -26.22
CA LYS A 189 -11.83 2.15 -26.13
C LYS A 189 -10.34 2.48 -26.26
N TYR A 190 -9.45 1.68 -25.68
CA TYR A 190 -8.00 1.86 -25.80
C TYR A 190 -7.52 1.61 -27.24
N LEU A 191 -8.02 0.57 -27.90
CA LEU A 191 -7.73 0.28 -29.30
C LEU A 191 -8.23 1.40 -30.22
N GLN A 192 -9.43 1.95 -29.98
CA GLN A 192 -9.91 3.13 -30.70
C GLN A 192 -9.00 4.35 -30.48
N LYS A 193 -8.58 4.62 -29.24
CA LYS A 193 -7.68 5.74 -28.93
C LYS A 193 -6.31 5.58 -29.58
N GLN A 194 -5.79 4.35 -29.63
CA GLN A 194 -4.54 4.01 -30.31
C GLN A 194 -4.65 4.23 -31.82
N GLN A 195 -5.76 3.84 -32.45
CA GLN A 195 -6.01 4.10 -33.87
C GLN A 195 -6.05 5.61 -34.18
N VAL A 196 -6.67 6.42 -33.32
CA VAL A 196 -6.67 7.90 -33.48
C VAL A 196 -5.25 8.47 -33.35
N LEU A 197 -4.47 8.03 -32.37
CA LEU A 197 -3.08 8.47 -32.19
C LEU A 197 -2.19 8.06 -33.37
N GLU A 198 -2.41 6.87 -33.93
CA GLU A 198 -1.67 6.39 -35.10
C GLU A 198 -2.01 7.21 -36.35
N GLN A 199 -3.28 7.60 -36.53
CA GLN A 199 -3.70 8.53 -37.59
C GLN A 199 -3.08 9.92 -37.40
N GLN A 200 -3.05 10.45 -36.17
CA GLN A 200 -2.40 11.72 -35.86
C GLN A 200 -0.88 11.68 -36.11
N SER A 201 -0.21 10.59 -35.74
CA SER A 201 1.21 10.36 -36.01
C SER A 201 1.49 10.32 -37.51
N LYS A 202 0.67 9.60 -38.30
CA LYS A 202 0.78 9.57 -39.77
C LYS A 202 0.59 10.96 -40.39
N GLN A 203 -0.34 11.76 -39.86
CA GLN A 203 -0.54 13.14 -40.29
C GLN A 203 0.65 14.06 -39.92
N LEU A 204 1.29 13.84 -38.77
CA LEU A 204 2.50 14.55 -38.35
C LEU A 204 3.71 14.19 -39.22
N ILE A 205 3.86 12.93 -39.61
CA ILE A 205 4.90 12.47 -40.54
C ILE A 205 4.69 13.07 -41.94
N GLN A 206 3.45 13.32 -42.35
CA GLN A 206 3.12 13.96 -43.63
C GLN A 206 3.26 15.50 -43.62
N ARG A 207 3.50 16.13 -42.47
CA ARG A 207 3.78 17.58 -42.37
C ARG A 207 5.20 17.81 -41.87
N PRO A 208 6.19 18.06 -42.73
CA PRO A 208 7.56 18.28 -42.30
C PRO A 208 7.65 19.63 -41.58
N SER A 209 7.84 19.62 -40.26
CA SER A 209 8.18 20.80 -39.48
C SER A 209 9.58 20.66 -38.86
N ILE A 210 10.48 21.53 -39.32
CA ILE A 210 11.61 22.18 -38.63
C ILE A 210 12.78 21.31 -38.09
N THR A 211 12.66 19.99 -37.91
CA THR A 211 13.83 19.13 -37.53
C THR A 211 14.82 18.85 -38.67
N ASN A 212 14.63 19.48 -39.83
CA ASN A 212 15.46 19.30 -41.04
C ASN A 212 16.48 20.42 -41.30
N GLN A 213 16.80 21.31 -40.35
CA GLN A 213 17.78 22.38 -40.65
C GLN A 213 19.21 21.86 -40.91
N LEU A 214 19.62 20.76 -40.30
CA LEU A 214 20.95 20.18 -40.53
C LEU A 214 21.01 19.42 -41.86
N SER A 215 19.99 18.62 -42.16
CA SER A 215 19.85 17.93 -43.45
C SER A 215 19.62 18.91 -44.60
N PHE A 216 18.88 20.00 -44.40
CA PHE A 216 18.68 21.06 -45.40
C PHE A 216 19.98 21.81 -45.69
N LYS A 217 20.82 22.07 -44.68
CA LYS A 217 22.15 22.68 -44.91
C LYS A 217 23.12 21.71 -45.59
N SER A 218 23.10 20.42 -45.26
CA SER A 218 23.87 19.40 -45.98
C SER A 218 23.39 19.23 -47.43
N ILE A 219 22.07 19.34 -47.66
CA ILE A 219 21.47 19.34 -49.00
C ILE A 219 21.84 20.61 -49.77
N ILE A 220 21.89 21.78 -49.13
CA ILE A 220 22.37 23.03 -49.76
C ILE A 220 23.86 22.92 -50.13
N VAL A 221 24.70 22.35 -49.28
CA VAL A 221 26.11 22.08 -49.60
C VAL A 221 26.23 21.09 -50.76
N LEU A 222 25.40 20.05 -50.80
CA LEU A 222 25.35 19.10 -51.91
C LEU A 222 24.88 19.75 -53.22
N ILE A 223 23.87 20.63 -53.15
CA ILE A 223 23.35 21.41 -54.29
C ILE A 223 24.41 22.40 -54.78
N LEU A 224 25.17 23.03 -53.88
CA LEU A 224 26.29 23.92 -54.22
C LEU A 224 27.44 23.15 -54.88
N ILE A 225 27.75 21.93 -54.44
CA ILE A 225 28.74 21.05 -55.08
C ILE A 225 28.27 20.62 -56.48
N ILE A 226 26.97 20.32 -56.66
CA ILE A 226 26.38 19.99 -57.96
C ILE A 226 26.39 21.21 -58.89
N ALA A 227 26.06 22.41 -58.36
CA ALA A 227 26.12 23.66 -59.11
C ALA A 227 27.58 24.02 -59.51
N LEU A 228 28.55 23.78 -58.64
CA LEU A 228 29.99 23.91 -58.93
C LEU A 228 30.43 22.96 -60.06
N ASN A 229 29.96 21.72 -60.06
CA ASN A 229 30.20 20.79 -61.18
C ASN A 229 29.57 21.29 -62.49
N GLN A 230 28.41 21.95 -62.44
CA GLN A 230 27.81 22.55 -63.64
C GLN A 230 28.54 23.81 -64.11
N ILE A 231 29.08 24.62 -63.19
CA ILE A 231 29.93 25.78 -63.52
C ILE A 231 31.27 25.33 -64.13
N ILE A 232 31.85 24.22 -63.64
CA ILE A 232 33.05 23.61 -64.21
C ILE A 232 32.78 23.01 -65.61
N ILE A 233 31.59 22.47 -65.86
CA ILE A 233 31.17 22.06 -67.21
C ILE A 233 30.99 23.29 -68.12
N PHE A 234 30.55 24.42 -67.57
CA PHE A 234 30.42 25.70 -68.28
C PHE A 234 31.78 26.38 -68.56
N GLN A 235 32.84 26.06 -67.80
CA GLN A 235 34.22 26.53 -68.02
C GLN A 235 34.85 26.06 -69.35
N TYR A 236 34.18 25.19 -70.12
CA TYR A 236 34.58 24.91 -71.49
C TYR A 236 34.26 26.06 -72.47
N PHE A 237 33.56 27.10 -72.03
CA PHE A 237 33.25 28.28 -72.83
C PHE A 237 33.55 29.60 -72.09
N ASN A 238 34.68 30.21 -72.47
CA ASN A 238 35.08 31.63 -72.38
C ASN A 238 35.13 32.36 -71.02
N GLY A 239 36.32 32.87 -70.69
CA GLY A 239 36.53 34.05 -69.81
C GLY A 239 37.32 33.78 -68.52
N LYS A 240 38.65 34.00 -68.55
CA LYS A 240 39.58 33.64 -67.46
C LYS A 240 39.65 34.64 -66.29
N SER A 241 39.21 35.89 -66.45
CA SER A 241 39.43 36.94 -65.42
C SER A 241 38.31 37.06 -64.39
N GLU A 242 37.04 36.90 -64.78
CA GLU A 242 35.90 36.96 -63.84
C GLU A 242 35.86 35.72 -62.93
N LEU A 243 36.27 34.56 -63.47
CA LEU A 243 36.34 33.31 -62.72
C LEU A 243 37.34 33.38 -61.55
N GLN A 244 38.48 34.06 -61.74
CA GLN A 244 39.46 34.22 -60.66
C GLN A 244 38.88 35.06 -59.52
N GLN A 245 38.13 36.12 -59.84
CA GLN A 245 37.45 36.94 -58.85
C GLN A 245 36.36 36.17 -58.09
N TYR A 246 35.61 35.29 -58.77
CA TYR A 246 34.66 34.40 -58.11
C TYR A 246 35.34 33.33 -57.24
N MET A 247 36.49 32.81 -57.68
CA MET A 247 37.31 31.87 -56.90
C MET A 247 37.87 32.53 -55.65
N ASP A 248 38.35 33.76 -55.74
CA ASP A 248 38.90 34.51 -54.61
C ASP A 248 37.78 34.87 -53.61
N ASN A 249 36.60 35.29 -54.09
CA ASN A 249 35.42 35.49 -53.25
C ASN A 249 34.92 34.19 -52.60
N PHE A 250 34.98 33.07 -53.32
CA PHE A 250 34.60 31.78 -52.76
C PHE A 250 35.60 31.31 -51.69
N GLN A 251 36.90 31.47 -51.94
CA GLN A 251 37.95 31.17 -50.97
C GLN A 251 37.80 32.02 -49.71
N PHE A 252 37.42 33.29 -49.85
CA PHE A 252 37.08 34.17 -48.73
C PHE A 252 35.89 33.62 -47.92
N ILE A 253 34.79 33.25 -48.59
CA ILE A 253 33.60 32.69 -47.92
C ILE A 253 33.91 31.35 -47.23
N VAL A 254 34.75 30.50 -47.83
CA VAL A 254 35.19 29.24 -47.22
C VAL A 254 36.02 29.49 -45.97
N ASN A 255 36.96 30.44 -46.01
CA ASN A 255 37.78 30.81 -44.86
C ASN A 255 36.93 31.43 -43.74
N GLU A 256 35.95 32.27 -44.09
CA GLU A 256 35.00 32.87 -43.15
C GLU A 256 34.12 31.79 -42.47
N LEU A 257 33.56 30.86 -43.26
CA LEU A 257 32.80 29.72 -42.74
C LEU A 257 33.65 28.80 -41.86
N GLN A 258 34.91 28.57 -42.23
CA GLN A 258 35.82 27.74 -41.46
C GLN A 258 36.17 28.40 -40.11
N SER A 259 36.39 29.72 -40.11
CA SER A 259 36.58 30.52 -38.90
C SER A 259 35.33 30.52 -38.01
N GLU A 260 34.13 30.69 -38.57
CA GLU A 260 32.87 30.60 -37.82
C GLU A 260 32.66 29.20 -37.23
N MET A 261 32.99 28.14 -37.97
CA MET A 261 32.89 26.77 -37.47
C MET A 261 33.87 26.51 -36.33
N GLU A 262 35.12 27.00 -36.41
CA GLU A 262 36.09 26.88 -35.31
C GLU A 262 35.63 27.64 -34.08
N GLN A 263 35.15 28.87 -34.25
CA GLN A 263 34.65 29.70 -33.15
C GLN A 263 33.41 29.06 -32.48
N LYS A 264 32.51 28.47 -33.27
CA LYS A 264 31.30 27.80 -32.77
C LYS A 264 31.59 26.44 -32.15
N ARG A 265 32.59 25.72 -32.66
CA ARG A 265 33.12 24.48 -32.05
C ARG A 265 33.71 24.77 -30.68
N ASP A 266 34.54 25.81 -30.58
CA ASP A 266 35.22 26.15 -29.33
C ASP A 266 34.20 26.67 -28.28
N SER A 267 33.18 27.41 -28.72
CA SER A 267 32.02 27.79 -27.88
C SER A 267 31.24 26.58 -27.37
N LEU A 268 30.90 25.61 -28.24
CA LEU A 268 30.19 24.39 -27.86
C LEU A 268 31.02 23.51 -26.92
N PHE A 269 32.34 23.43 -27.12
CA PHE A 269 33.23 22.66 -26.25
C PHE A 269 33.37 23.32 -24.87
N TYR A 270 33.37 24.65 -24.83
CA TYR A 270 33.38 25.42 -23.59
C TYR A 270 32.05 25.29 -22.82
N GLU A 271 30.90 25.39 -23.50
CA GLU A 271 29.59 25.15 -22.90
C GLU A 271 29.45 23.73 -22.36
N PHE A 272 29.85 22.73 -23.14
CA PHE A 272 29.83 21.33 -22.70
C PHE A 272 30.72 21.10 -21.47
N LYS A 273 31.91 21.71 -21.44
CA LYS A 273 32.81 21.64 -20.27
C LYS A 273 32.18 22.28 -19.03
N ILE A 274 31.51 23.43 -19.17
CA ILE A 274 30.79 24.09 -18.08
C ILE A 274 29.65 23.20 -17.57
N GLU A 275 28.86 22.62 -18.46
CA GLU A 275 27.72 21.79 -18.10
C GLU A 275 28.17 20.50 -17.39
N LEU A 276 29.26 19.88 -17.85
CA LEU A 276 29.86 18.72 -17.20
C LEU A 276 30.39 19.07 -15.81
N GLN A 277 31.05 20.23 -15.65
CA GLN A 277 31.54 20.73 -14.37
C GLN A 277 30.37 21.02 -13.39
N GLN A 278 29.27 21.59 -13.88
CA GLN A 278 28.06 21.83 -13.08
C GLN A 278 27.40 20.52 -12.61
N GLN A 279 27.32 19.51 -13.48
CA GLN A 279 26.82 18.19 -13.08
C GLN A 279 27.73 17.51 -12.05
N MET A 280 29.06 17.64 -12.19
CA MET A 280 30.02 17.15 -11.20
C MET A 280 29.86 17.83 -9.84
N ASN A 281 29.66 19.15 -9.82
CA ASN A 281 29.46 19.89 -8.58
C ASN A 281 28.14 19.49 -7.89
N LYS A 282 27.03 19.37 -8.64
CA LYS A 282 25.75 18.89 -8.09
C LYS A 282 25.86 17.48 -7.51
N MET A 283 26.64 16.61 -8.15
CA MET A 283 26.88 15.25 -7.66
C MET A 283 27.71 15.26 -6.38
N LYS A 284 28.70 16.15 -6.28
CA LYS A 284 29.51 16.34 -5.08
C LYS A 284 28.67 16.86 -3.90
N ASP A 285 27.80 17.83 -4.14
CA ASP A 285 26.91 18.37 -3.11
C ASP A 285 25.92 17.30 -2.59
N GLN A 286 25.39 16.45 -3.48
CA GLN A 286 24.53 15.33 -3.09
C GLN A 286 25.28 14.29 -2.25
N ILE A 287 26.56 14.05 -2.54
CA ILE A 287 27.44 13.16 -1.76
C ILE A 287 27.72 13.75 -0.38
N ASP A 288 27.95 15.07 -0.30
CA ASP A 288 28.22 15.74 0.98
C ASP A 288 26.98 15.74 1.88
N ILE A 289 25.79 15.95 1.32
CA ILE A 289 24.50 15.79 2.04
C ILE A 289 24.30 14.35 2.53
N LEU A 290 24.67 13.35 1.71
CA LEU A 290 24.61 11.94 2.09
C LEU A 290 25.60 11.62 3.23
N ASN A 291 26.84 12.11 3.13
CA ASN A 291 27.87 11.94 4.15
C ASN A 291 27.46 12.60 5.48
N GLN A 292 26.80 13.75 5.43
CA GLN A 292 26.29 14.44 6.62
C GLN A 292 25.19 13.62 7.33
N LYS A 293 24.25 13.03 6.57
CA LYS A 293 23.20 12.15 7.12
C LYS A 293 23.74 10.83 7.66
N VAL A 294 24.87 10.38 7.13
CA VAL A 294 25.59 9.12 7.48
C VAL A 294 26.51 9.30 8.70
N ASN A 295 26.70 10.52 9.22
CA ASN A 295 27.56 10.79 10.38
C ASN A 295 26.84 10.71 11.74
N GLN A 296 25.57 10.29 11.79
CA GLN A 296 24.74 10.35 13.01
C GLN A 296 24.44 8.99 13.69
N THR A 297 25.05 7.86 13.30
CA THR A 297 24.77 6.55 13.93
C THR A 297 26.03 5.70 14.19
N GLU A 298 26.12 5.12 15.39
CA GLU A 298 27.34 4.55 15.97
C GLU A 298 27.69 3.10 15.56
N THR A 299 29.01 2.86 15.61
CA THR A 299 29.85 1.64 15.67
C THR A 299 29.79 0.50 14.62
N PRO A 300 28.78 -0.38 14.44
CA PRO A 300 28.83 -1.41 13.38
C PRO A 300 28.72 -0.82 11.97
N PHE A 301 27.98 0.29 11.86
CA PHE A 301 27.87 1.05 10.62
C PHE A 301 29.21 1.66 10.19
N ASN A 302 30.11 2.00 11.13
CA ASN A 302 31.42 2.57 10.78
C ASN A 302 32.34 1.58 10.05
N GLN A 303 32.25 0.28 10.33
CA GLN A 303 33.02 -0.72 9.58
C GLN A 303 32.48 -0.91 8.16
N PHE A 304 31.15 -0.98 8.01
CA PHE A 304 30.51 -1.01 6.69
C PHE A 304 30.76 0.28 5.91
N LYS A 305 30.67 1.44 6.57
CA LYS A 305 30.96 2.77 6.04
C LYS A 305 32.40 2.89 5.57
N ASN A 306 33.37 2.44 6.36
CA ASN A 306 34.78 2.46 5.96
C ASN A 306 35.03 1.51 4.77
N HIS A 307 34.41 0.32 4.77
CA HIS A 307 34.50 -0.60 3.65
C HIS A 307 33.87 -0.02 2.37
N PHE A 308 32.65 0.52 2.49
CA PHE A 308 31.90 1.15 1.41
C PHE A 308 32.63 2.37 0.85
N ASN A 309 33.11 3.27 1.72
CA ASN A 309 33.88 4.43 1.32
C ASN A 309 35.19 4.03 0.64
N SER A 310 35.87 2.97 1.10
CA SER A 310 37.07 2.46 0.40
C SER A 310 36.74 1.90 -0.99
N LYS A 311 35.61 1.19 -1.13
CA LYS A 311 35.18 0.60 -2.41
C LYS A 311 34.68 1.66 -3.39
N LEU A 312 33.98 2.67 -2.89
CA LEU A 312 33.55 3.83 -3.68
C LEU A 312 34.77 4.63 -4.16
N LYS A 313 35.76 4.85 -3.28
CA LYS A 313 37.02 5.51 -3.63
C LYS A 313 37.78 4.71 -4.70
N GLN A 314 37.93 3.41 -4.52
CA GLN A 314 38.57 2.50 -5.48
C GLN A 314 37.85 2.51 -6.84
N TYR A 315 36.51 2.51 -6.85
CA TYR A 315 35.72 2.59 -8.06
C TYR A 315 35.91 3.93 -8.77
N ASN A 316 35.87 5.03 -8.03
CA ASN A 316 36.07 6.37 -8.59
C ASN A 316 37.49 6.54 -9.15
N GLU A 317 38.51 6.03 -8.47
CA GLU A 317 39.89 6.01 -8.98
C GLU A 317 40.00 5.15 -10.24
N THR A 318 39.33 4.00 -10.28
CA THR A 318 39.32 3.12 -11.47
C THR A 318 38.64 3.79 -12.66
N ILE A 319 37.47 4.41 -12.46
CA ILE A 319 36.79 5.17 -13.52
C ILE A 319 37.61 6.38 -13.95
N TYR A 320 38.17 7.12 -13.01
CA TYR A 320 39.02 8.26 -13.32
C TYR A 320 40.23 7.84 -14.16
N ASN A 321 40.90 6.75 -13.79
CA ASN A 321 42.04 6.23 -14.54
C ASN A 321 41.63 5.73 -15.93
N ILE A 322 40.50 5.02 -16.07
CA ILE A 322 39.99 4.57 -17.38
C ILE A 322 39.64 5.77 -18.27
N ILE A 323 38.97 6.79 -17.73
CA ILE A 323 38.63 8.01 -18.48
C ILE A 323 39.91 8.75 -18.85
N PHE A 324 40.83 8.93 -17.91
CA PHE A 324 42.10 9.62 -18.14
C PHE A 324 42.98 8.92 -19.19
N GLU A 325 43.10 7.59 -19.13
CA GLU A 325 43.78 6.80 -20.16
C GLU A 325 43.09 6.92 -21.52
N THR A 326 41.75 6.86 -21.55
CA THR A 326 40.97 7.01 -22.79
C THR A 326 41.18 8.40 -23.40
N VAL A 327 41.11 9.48 -22.61
CA VAL A 327 41.36 10.85 -23.06
C VAL A 327 42.81 11.01 -23.53
N ASN A 328 43.79 10.40 -22.85
CA ASN A 328 45.18 10.45 -23.28
C ASN A 328 45.42 9.70 -24.59
N LEU A 329 44.81 8.53 -24.78
CA LEU A 329 44.86 7.79 -26.04
C LEU A 329 44.20 8.57 -27.17
N GLN A 330 43.05 9.21 -26.90
CA GLN A 330 42.38 10.09 -27.85
C GLN A 330 43.23 11.30 -28.22
N THR A 331 43.87 11.93 -27.23
CA THR A 331 44.75 13.09 -27.44
C THR A 331 45.97 12.70 -28.29
N LYS A 332 46.55 11.52 -28.07
CA LYS A 332 47.64 10.99 -28.91
C LYS A 332 47.19 10.74 -30.35
N SER A 333 46.03 10.11 -30.54
CA SER A 333 45.46 9.85 -31.86
C SER A 333 45.20 11.15 -32.64
N ILE A 334 44.61 12.15 -31.97
CA ILE A 334 44.35 13.47 -32.56
C ILE A 334 45.67 14.17 -32.96
N LYS A 335 46.70 14.12 -32.11
CA LYS A 335 48.02 14.68 -32.44
C LYS A 335 48.65 13.99 -33.66
N GLN A 336 48.54 12.67 -33.77
CA GLN A 336 49.01 11.93 -34.94
C GLN A 336 48.26 12.33 -36.21
N ILE A 337 46.94 12.51 -36.13
CA ILE A 337 46.13 12.99 -37.26
C ILE A 337 46.56 14.42 -37.66
N GLN A 338 46.80 15.31 -36.68
CA GLN A 338 47.27 16.66 -36.93
C GLN A 338 48.66 16.68 -37.61
N GLU A 339 49.62 15.90 -37.11
CA GLU A 339 50.95 15.78 -37.71
C GLU A 339 50.88 15.25 -39.15
N GLN A 340 50.01 14.26 -39.40
CA GLN A 340 49.76 13.75 -40.75
C GLN A 340 49.14 14.80 -41.67
N LEU A 341 48.21 15.62 -41.18
CA LEU A 341 47.61 16.72 -41.92
C LEU A 341 48.63 17.81 -42.26
N ILE A 342 49.53 18.16 -41.33
CA ILE A 342 50.59 19.15 -41.56
C ILE A 342 51.57 18.66 -42.63
N ILE A 343 52.07 17.43 -42.52
CA ILE A 343 52.97 16.82 -43.52
C ILE A 343 52.27 16.74 -44.89
N GLN A 344 50.97 16.43 -44.91
CA GLN A 344 50.19 16.42 -46.14
C GLN A 344 49.99 17.80 -46.75
N ASN A 345 49.72 18.83 -45.96
CA ASN A 345 49.57 20.18 -46.49
C ASN A 345 50.87 20.68 -47.12
N GLN A 346 52.01 20.38 -46.50
CA GLN A 346 53.34 20.66 -47.08
C GLN A 346 53.61 19.88 -48.39
N LEU A 347 53.12 18.63 -48.48
CA LEU A 347 53.20 17.83 -49.72
C LEU A 347 52.25 18.37 -50.80
N ASN A 348 51.04 18.79 -50.44
CA ASN A 348 50.08 19.36 -51.36
C ASN A 348 50.60 20.70 -51.91
N GLU A 349 51.19 21.56 -51.09
CA GLU A 349 51.84 22.80 -51.55
C GLU A 349 52.95 22.52 -52.58
N LYS A 350 53.76 21.48 -52.36
CA LYS A 350 54.77 21.04 -53.33
C LYS A 350 54.17 20.49 -54.63
N ILE A 351 53.01 19.83 -54.56
CA ILE A 351 52.34 19.24 -55.73
C ILE A 351 51.55 20.31 -56.51
N PHE A 352 50.96 21.30 -55.85
CA PHE A 352 50.30 22.44 -56.48
C PHE A 352 51.28 23.36 -57.22
N ALA A 353 52.57 23.34 -56.86
CA ALA A 353 53.62 23.98 -57.64
C ALA A 353 53.88 23.28 -59.01
N ASP A 354 53.40 22.04 -59.19
CA ASP A 354 53.53 21.26 -60.43
C ASP A 354 52.21 21.28 -61.23
N ASN A 355 52.09 22.23 -62.15
CA ASN A 355 50.86 22.68 -62.82
C ASN A 355 50.10 21.67 -63.72
N ASN A 356 50.43 20.38 -63.75
CA ASN A 356 49.91 19.44 -64.77
C ASN A 356 49.11 18.22 -64.26
N ARG A 357 48.70 18.15 -62.99
CA ARG A 357 48.01 16.95 -62.44
C ARG A 357 46.78 17.19 -61.54
N THR A 358 46.02 18.25 -61.80
CA THR A 358 44.87 18.68 -60.96
C THR A 358 43.78 17.62 -60.80
N SER A 359 43.49 16.79 -61.82
CA SER A 359 42.40 15.81 -61.78
C SER A 359 42.71 14.57 -60.92
N SER A 360 43.97 14.16 -60.81
CA SER A 360 44.38 13.01 -59.99
C SER A 360 44.41 13.36 -58.49
N ILE A 361 44.61 14.63 -58.17
CA ILE A 361 44.67 15.16 -56.80
C ILE A 361 43.27 15.19 -56.17
N LEU A 362 42.26 15.63 -56.94
CA LEU A 362 40.86 15.68 -56.46
C LEU A 362 40.29 14.29 -56.14
N TYR A 363 40.60 13.29 -56.98
CA TYR A 363 40.18 11.90 -56.76
C TYR A 363 40.82 11.29 -55.50
N LEU A 364 42.11 11.57 -55.27
CA LEU A 364 42.81 11.14 -54.06
C LEU A 364 42.30 11.86 -52.80
N GLN A 365 41.84 13.11 -52.91
CA GLN A 365 41.20 13.83 -51.80
C GLN A 365 39.81 13.23 -51.46
N GLN A 366 39.00 12.88 -52.46
CA GLN A 366 37.69 12.25 -52.24
C GLN A 366 37.80 10.88 -51.56
N LEU A 367 38.71 10.01 -52.03
CA LEU A 367 38.95 8.71 -51.38
C LEU A 367 39.41 8.85 -49.92
N ARG A 368 40.07 9.96 -49.57
CA ARG A 368 40.54 10.24 -48.20
C ARG A 368 39.45 10.76 -47.28
N VAL A 369 38.54 11.60 -47.77
CA VAL A 369 37.37 12.04 -46.99
C VAL A 369 36.51 10.83 -46.61
N ILE A 370 36.31 9.90 -47.55
CA ILE A 370 35.58 8.65 -47.32
C ILE A 370 36.25 7.82 -46.23
N LYS A 371 37.59 7.68 -46.27
CA LYS A 371 38.33 6.92 -45.25
C LYS A 371 38.25 7.58 -43.86
N ASN A 372 38.37 8.91 -43.78
CA ASN A 372 38.25 9.62 -42.51
C ASN A 372 36.84 9.54 -41.91
N GLU A 373 35.79 9.52 -42.75
CA GLU A 373 34.42 9.26 -42.27
C GLU A 373 34.23 7.85 -41.73
N GLU A 374 34.86 6.84 -42.35
CA GLU A 374 34.84 5.46 -41.84
C GLU A 374 35.55 5.34 -40.49
N ASP A 375 36.74 5.93 -40.36
CA ASP A 375 37.49 5.95 -39.10
C ASP A 375 36.71 6.69 -38.00
N PHE A 376 36.01 7.78 -38.33
CA PHE A 376 35.13 8.51 -37.39
C PHE A 376 33.88 7.71 -36.99
N LYS A 377 33.29 6.94 -37.92
CA LYS A 377 32.18 6.01 -37.61
C LYS A 377 32.62 4.89 -36.67
N ILE A 378 33.80 4.31 -36.90
CA ILE A 378 34.40 3.29 -36.02
C ILE A 378 34.68 3.88 -34.64
N PHE A 379 35.21 5.11 -34.58
CA PHE A 379 35.44 5.84 -33.35
C PHE A 379 34.16 6.06 -32.53
N ASN A 380 33.09 6.58 -33.14
CA ASN A 380 31.81 6.78 -32.46
C ASN A 380 31.20 5.46 -31.97
N LYS A 381 31.34 4.38 -32.74
CA LYS A 381 30.88 3.05 -32.35
C LYS A 381 31.60 2.55 -31.10
N ASN A 382 32.93 2.71 -31.02
CA ASN A 382 33.72 2.28 -29.86
C ASN A 382 33.46 3.15 -28.62
N SER A 383 33.28 4.46 -28.79
CA SER A 383 32.91 5.37 -27.69
C SER A 383 31.55 5.01 -27.08
N ASN A 384 30.55 4.71 -27.93
CA ASN A 384 29.24 4.28 -27.47
C ASN A 384 29.27 2.93 -26.74
N LEU A 385 30.07 1.97 -27.23
CA LEU A 385 30.24 0.68 -26.56
C LEU A 385 30.86 0.82 -25.15
N ASN A 386 31.83 1.73 -24.99
CA ASN A 386 32.44 2.02 -23.70
C ASN A 386 31.45 2.73 -22.75
N PHE A 387 30.64 3.66 -23.25
CA PHE A 387 29.59 4.30 -22.45
C PHE A 387 28.54 3.30 -21.97
N GLU A 388 28.08 2.41 -22.85
CA GLU A 388 27.15 1.33 -22.48
C GLU A 388 27.74 0.39 -21.42
N SER A 389 29.03 0.03 -21.55
CA SER A 389 29.76 -0.77 -20.56
C SER A 389 29.73 -0.13 -19.17
N VAL A 390 30.02 1.18 -19.09
CA VAL A 390 29.98 1.94 -17.83
C VAL A 390 28.57 2.01 -17.25
N GLN A 391 27.54 2.22 -18.08
CA GLN A 391 26.14 2.24 -17.63
C GLN A 391 25.67 0.86 -17.12
N ARG A 392 26.13 -0.23 -17.73
CA ARG A 392 25.85 -1.60 -17.26
C ARG A 392 26.48 -1.85 -15.89
N GLN A 393 27.74 -1.45 -15.71
CA GLN A 393 28.43 -1.57 -14.42
C GLN A 393 27.75 -0.74 -13.33
N LYS A 394 27.34 0.49 -13.63
CA LYS A 394 26.56 1.35 -12.72
C LYS A 394 25.25 0.69 -12.29
N THR A 395 24.50 0.15 -13.24
CA THR A 395 23.24 -0.56 -12.97
C THR A 395 23.46 -1.80 -12.10
N GLN A 396 24.50 -2.59 -12.38
CA GLN A 396 24.85 -3.76 -11.56
C GLN A 396 25.21 -3.38 -10.13
N LEU A 397 26.01 -2.31 -9.93
CA LEU A 397 26.36 -1.81 -8.61
C LEU A 397 25.10 -1.39 -7.83
N MET A 398 24.19 -0.65 -8.48
CA MET A 398 22.96 -0.19 -7.84
C MET A 398 22.03 -1.33 -7.43
N ASN A 399 21.91 -2.35 -8.28
CA ASN A 399 21.17 -3.58 -7.95
C ASN A 399 21.78 -4.33 -6.76
N ASN A 400 23.10 -4.39 -6.67
CA ASN A 400 23.78 -5.01 -5.53
C ASN A 400 23.57 -4.22 -4.23
N ILE A 401 23.61 -2.89 -4.28
CA ILE A 401 23.30 -2.02 -3.14
C ILE A 401 21.86 -2.25 -2.66
N MET A 402 20.88 -2.28 -3.57
CA MET A 402 19.48 -2.56 -3.21
C MET A 402 19.32 -3.94 -2.57
N LYS A 403 20.01 -4.97 -3.07
CA LYS A 403 19.97 -6.31 -2.47
C LYS A 403 20.55 -6.33 -1.06
N ILE A 404 21.65 -5.63 -0.80
CA ILE A 404 22.26 -5.53 0.53
C ILE A 404 21.34 -4.77 1.49
N HIS A 405 20.78 -3.64 1.05
CA HIS A 405 19.85 -2.85 1.86
C HIS A 405 18.62 -3.67 2.26
N LYS A 406 18.05 -4.41 1.30
CA LYS A 406 16.93 -5.32 1.56
C LYS A 406 17.30 -6.43 2.55
N ARG A 407 18.51 -7.00 2.48
CA ARG A 407 18.99 -8.01 3.45
C ARG A 407 19.15 -7.45 4.86
N ILE A 408 19.69 -6.23 5.01
CA ILE A 408 19.85 -5.59 6.32
C ILE A 408 18.48 -5.27 6.95
N GLN A 409 17.55 -4.76 6.15
CA GLN A 409 16.17 -4.53 6.61
C GLN A 409 15.49 -5.83 7.06
N ILE A 410 15.66 -6.92 6.29
CA ILE A 410 15.11 -8.24 6.65
C ILE A 410 15.74 -8.76 7.94
N GLN A 411 17.07 -8.70 8.11
CA GLN A 411 17.74 -9.18 9.32
C GLN A 411 17.35 -8.40 10.59
N ASN A 412 17.18 -7.08 10.47
CA ASN A 412 16.71 -6.27 11.59
C ASN A 412 15.23 -6.55 11.92
N LYS A 413 14.39 -6.75 10.89
CA LYS A 413 12.99 -7.16 11.06
C LYS A 413 12.90 -8.54 11.72
N GLU A 414 13.69 -9.53 11.30
CA GLU A 414 13.73 -10.88 11.87
C GLU A 414 14.11 -10.89 13.36
N LYS A 415 15.12 -10.10 13.76
CA LYS A 415 15.51 -9.98 15.19
C LYS A 415 14.43 -9.33 16.05
N ILE A 416 13.76 -8.30 15.54
CA ILE A 416 12.64 -7.65 16.25
C ILE A 416 11.45 -8.62 16.32
N ASN A 417 11.18 -9.35 15.24
CA ASN A 417 10.12 -10.35 15.15
C ASN A 417 10.27 -11.43 16.21
N GLU A 418 11.47 -12.01 16.37
CA GLU A 418 11.72 -13.08 17.35
C GLU A 418 11.57 -12.60 18.81
N LYS A 419 11.93 -11.34 19.10
CA LYS A 419 11.89 -10.82 20.47
C LYS A 419 10.48 -10.43 20.90
N LEU A 420 9.70 -9.78 20.02
CA LEU A 420 8.44 -9.11 20.42
C LEU A 420 7.17 -9.89 20.04
N ILE A 421 7.08 -10.44 18.83
CA ILE A 421 5.83 -10.93 18.26
C ILE A 421 5.33 -12.16 19.02
N GLY A 422 4.00 -12.23 19.22
CA GLY A 422 3.33 -13.37 19.83
C GLY A 422 3.58 -13.49 21.33
N LYS A 423 4.09 -12.42 21.98
CA LYS A 423 4.51 -12.42 23.38
C LYS A 423 3.87 -11.28 24.17
N ILE A 424 3.69 -11.54 25.46
CA ILE A 424 3.30 -10.55 26.46
C ILE A 424 4.56 -10.12 27.22
N HIS A 425 4.79 -8.81 27.26
CA HIS A 425 5.91 -8.18 27.94
C HIS A 425 5.40 -7.42 29.16
N VAL A 426 6.07 -7.61 30.30
CA VAL A 426 5.81 -6.88 31.53
C VAL A 426 6.97 -5.92 31.74
N ASN A 427 6.67 -4.64 32.01
CA ASN A 427 7.66 -3.57 32.12
C ASN A 427 8.54 -3.41 30.86
N LEU A 428 7.92 -3.41 29.67
CA LEU A 428 8.64 -3.19 28.41
C LEU A 428 9.12 -1.74 28.32
N ASN A 429 10.42 -1.54 28.12
CA ASN A 429 11.00 -0.22 27.97
C ASN A 429 10.62 0.36 26.59
N VAL A 430 10.15 1.60 26.54
CA VAL A 430 9.78 2.26 25.27
C VAL A 430 10.98 2.41 24.33
N LYS A 431 12.23 2.41 24.84
CA LYS A 431 13.44 2.35 24.01
C LYS A 431 13.56 1.06 23.19
N ASP A 432 12.98 -0.05 23.64
CA ASP A 432 12.90 -1.29 22.84
C ASP A 432 11.95 -1.12 21.63
N LEU A 433 11.16 -0.04 21.58
CA LEU A 433 10.24 0.33 20.51
C LEU A 433 10.70 1.55 19.71
N GLU A 434 12.00 1.90 19.73
CA GLU A 434 12.53 3.13 19.10
C GLU A 434 12.24 3.25 17.59
N ASN A 435 12.01 2.12 16.90
CA ASN A 435 11.70 2.07 15.48
C ASN A 435 10.18 2.07 15.18
N PHE A 436 9.34 2.06 16.21
CA PHE A 436 7.89 2.06 16.08
C PHE A 436 7.35 3.49 16.13
N ILE A 437 6.26 3.73 15.42
CA ILE A 437 5.47 4.97 15.47
C ILE A 437 4.28 4.82 16.42
N ILE A 438 3.99 5.85 17.21
CA ILE A 438 2.78 5.89 18.04
C ILE A 438 1.58 6.16 17.13
N ILE A 439 0.59 5.27 17.14
CA ILE A 439 -0.64 5.37 16.34
C ILE A 439 -1.91 5.58 17.19
N TYR A 440 -1.79 5.41 18.51
CA TYR A 440 -2.84 5.70 19.49
C TYR A 440 -2.19 6.00 20.84
N ASP A 441 -2.58 7.09 21.51
CA ASP A 441 -2.08 7.47 22.83
C ASP A 441 -3.18 8.26 23.55
N GLU A 442 -3.93 7.58 24.43
CA GLU A 442 -5.10 8.16 25.08
C GLU A 442 -5.25 7.65 26.51
N LEU A 443 -5.73 8.53 27.41
CA LEU A 443 -6.03 8.17 28.79
C LEU A 443 -7.08 7.05 28.87
N PHE A 444 -7.04 6.30 29.97
CA PHE A 444 -8.09 5.34 30.30
C PHE A 444 -9.43 6.00 30.66
N THR A 445 -9.59 7.32 30.57
CA THR A 445 -10.89 8.00 30.59
C THR A 445 -11.56 8.04 29.23
N LYS A 446 -10.78 8.08 28.13
CA LYS A 446 -11.32 8.18 26.77
C LYS A 446 -11.77 6.82 26.29
N VAL A 447 -12.78 6.72 25.44
CA VAL A 447 -13.27 5.43 24.94
C VAL A 447 -12.57 5.07 23.63
N LEU A 448 -11.95 3.90 23.57
CA LEU A 448 -11.52 3.29 22.30
C LEU A 448 -12.77 2.74 21.59
N ASN A 449 -13.39 3.53 20.72
CA ASN A 449 -14.56 3.06 19.98
C ASN A 449 -14.17 2.34 18.68
N ARG A 450 -15.17 1.73 18.02
CA ARG A 450 -14.96 0.98 16.78
C ARG A 450 -14.42 1.84 15.63
N GLN A 451 -14.77 3.11 15.55
CA GLN A 451 -14.29 3.99 14.49
C GLN A 451 -12.78 4.20 14.62
N VAL A 452 -12.28 4.33 15.86
CA VAL A 452 -10.84 4.40 16.12
C VAL A 452 -10.15 3.11 15.71
N VAL A 453 -10.70 1.96 16.07
CA VAL A 453 -10.13 0.67 15.65
C VAL A 453 -10.10 0.56 14.12
N GLN A 454 -11.21 0.85 13.43
CA GLN A 454 -11.26 0.83 11.96
C GLN A 454 -10.29 1.82 11.32
N TYR A 455 -10.10 2.99 11.92
CA TYR A 455 -9.11 3.96 11.47
C TYR A 455 -7.69 3.39 11.58
N ILE A 456 -7.36 2.79 12.73
CA ILE A 456 -6.07 2.09 12.93
C ILE A 456 -5.88 1.00 11.89
N GLN A 457 -6.86 0.11 11.71
CA GLN A 457 -6.81 -0.96 10.69
C GLN A 457 -6.65 -0.42 9.26
N LYS A 458 -7.09 0.81 8.97
CA LYS A 458 -6.97 1.45 7.65
C LYS A 458 -5.59 2.06 7.41
N ILE A 459 -4.93 2.56 8.45
CA ILE A 459 -3.59 3.18 8.35
C ILE A 459 -2.44 2.16 8.48
N THR A 460 -2.74 0.94 8.90
CA THR A 460 -1.80 -0.19 9.00
C THR A 460 -2.16 -1.32 8.04
N ASN A 461 -1.19 -2.11 7.61
CA ASN A 461 -1.44 -3.33 6.83
C ASN A 461 -1.62 -4.56 7.75
N ASN A 462 -2.16 -5.65 7.21
CA ASN A 462 -2.35 -6.90 7.96
C ASN A 462 -1.05 -7.49 8.56
N ASP A 463 0.08 -7.26 7.89
CA ASP A 463 1.41 -7.70 8.28
C ASP A 463 2.20 -6.65 9.09
N THR A 464 1.57 -5.52 9.43
CA THR A 464 2.14 -4.51 10.33
C THR A 464 2.18 -5.07 11.74
N ILE A 465 3.33 -4.93 12.42
CA ILE A 465 3.47 -5.35 13.82
C ILE A 465 2.99 -4.22 14.69
N ILE A 466 2.05 -4.52 15.58
CA ILE A 466 1.49 -3.56 16.51
C ILE A 466 1.79 -4.03 17.93
N CYS A 467 2.28 -3.14 18.77
CA CYS A 467 2.41 -3.35 20.21
C CYS A 467 1.34 -2.53 20.93
N VAL A 468 0.47 -3.22 21.65
CA VAL A 468 -0.62 -2.64 22.42
C VAL A 468 -0.28 -2.76 23.89
N GLY A 469 -0.30 -1.65 24.64
CA GLY A 469 0.01 -1.70 26.06
C GLY A 469 -0.60 -0.59 26.87
N GLY A 470 -0.44 -0.71 28.18
CA GLY A 470 -0.80 0.30 29.17
C GLY A 470 0.42 0.82 29.90
N MET A 471 0.46 2.12 30.18
CA MET A 471 1.53 2.76 30.96
C MET A 471 0.97 3.75 31.97
N LYS A 472 1.79 4.09 32.98
CA LYS A 472 1.52 5.20 33.89
C LYS A 472 1.87 6.52 33.21
N VAL A 473 1.03 7.54 33.39
CA VAL A 473 1.29 8.89 32.89
C VAL A 473 2.56 9.49 33.51
N GLU A 474 2.81 9.20 34.78
CA GLU A 474 4.00 9.66 35.51
C GLU A 474 5.30 8.96 35.07
N ASN A 475 5.21 7.79 34.42
CA ASN A 475 6.37 7.04 33.95
C ASN A 475 6.17 6.57 32.49
N PRO A 476 6.31 7.49 31.52
CA PRO A 476 6.07 7.20 30.11
C PRO A 476 7.17 6.35 29.45
N GLU A 477 8.27 6.05 30.15
CA GLU A 477 9.37 5.26 29.61
C GLU A 477 9.11 3.74 29.65
N VAL A 478 8.06 3.30 30.35
CA VAL A 478 7.78 1.88 30.59
C VAL A 478 6.30 1.56 30.33
N LEU A 479 6.07 0.60 29.43
CA LEU A 479 4.79 -0.08 29.29
C LEU A 479 4.68 -1.15 30.37
N LEU A 480 3.74 -1.00 31.30
CA LEU A 480 3.55 -1.93 32.41
C LEU A 480 3.20 -3.34 31.92
N VAL A 481 2.33 -3.41 30.91
CA VAL A 481 2.04 -4.61 30.15
C VAL A 481 1.90 -4.25 28.68
N ALA A 482 2.46 -5.05 27.79
CA ALA A 482 2.34 -4.89 26.34
C ALA A 482 2.23 -6.24 25.65
N GLY A 483 1.29 -6.37 24.72
CA GLY A 483 1.18 -7.48 23.79
C GLY A 483 1.59 -7.00 22.41
N CYS A 484 2.50 -7.71 21.75
CA CYS A 484 2.93 -7.37 20.39
C CYS A 484 2.58 -8.51 19.43
N ASP A 485 1.93 -8.18 18.31
CA ASP A 485 1.57 -9.15 17.29
C ASP A 485 1.31 -8.47 15.93
N TYR A 486 1.01 -9.25 14.90
CA TYR A 486 0.52 -8.70 13.65
C TYR A 486 -0.87 -8.08 13.83
N GLN A 487 -1.13 -7.00 13.09
CA GLN A 487 -2.42 -6.30 13.04
C GLN A 487 -3.59 -7.28 12.87
N GLN A 488 -3.44 -8.23 11.95
CA GLN A 488 -4.49 -9.21 11.64
C GLN A 488 -4.79 -10.13 12.81
N GLU A 489 -3.82 -10.39 13.70
CA GLU A 489 -4.00 -11.22 14.88
C GLU A 489 -4.70 -10.42 15.99
N ILE A 490 -4.25 -9.18 16.22
CA ILE A 490 -4.75 -8.30 17.30
C ILE A 490 -6.22 -7.95 17.10
N PHE A 491 -6.61 -7.61 15.87
CA PHE A 491 -7.96 -7.16 15.57
C PHE A 491 -8.86 -8.27 14.99
N GLN A 492 -8.47 -9.53 15.13
CA GLN A 492 -9.33 -10.64 14.78
C GLN A 492 -10.46 -10.78 15.80
N PHE A 493 -11.71 -10.82 15.33
CA PHE A 493 -12.86 -10.97 16.21
C PHE A 493 -12.84 -12.29 16.99
N THR A 494 -13.23 -12.19 18.26
CA THR A 494 -13.43 -13.31 19.16
C THR A 494 -14.90 -13.41 19.51
N TYR A 495 -15.45 -14.63 19.39
CA TYR A 495 -16.90 -14.85 19.47
C TYR A 495 -17.35 -15.36 20.85
N HIS A 496 -16.41 -15.67 21.74
CA HIS A 496 -16.70 -16.18 23.08
C HIS A 496 -16.23 -15.19 24.15
N TRP A 497 -17.05 -14.93 25.16
CA TRP A 497 -16.72 -13.96 26.21
C TRP A 497 -15.87 -14.56 27.34
N GLN A 498 -15.62 -15.87 27.24
CA GLN A 498 -14.82 -16.64 28.21
C GLN A 498 -13.57 -17.28 27.60
N HIS A 499 -13.40 -17.18 26.27
CA HIS A 499 -12.27 -17.78 25.57
C HIS A 499 -11.63 -16.76 24.63
N ALA A 500 -10.36 -16.42 24.91
CA ALA A 500 -9.49 -15.66 24.03
C ALA A 500 -8.87 -16.59 22.97
N ARG A 501 -8.58 -16.04 21.79
CA ARG A 501 -8.01 -16.80 20.68
C ARG A 501 -6.49 -16.81 20.79
N LYS A 502 -5.86 -17.99 20.75
CA LYS A 502 -4.40 -18.10 20.68
C LYS A 502 -3.87 -17.47 19.39
N SER A 503 -2.82 -16.66 19.51
CA SER A 503 -2.07 -16.13 18.36
C SER A 503 -1.37 -17.24 17.59
N GLN A 504 -1.28 -17.10 16.27
CA GLN A 504 -0.49 -18.03 15.45
C GLN A 504 1.03 -17.85 15.64
N GLN A 505 1.46 -16.74 16.23
CA GLN A 505 2.88 -16.37 16.33
C GLN A 505 3.51 -16.68 17.69
N GLY A 506 2.71 -17.03 18.71
CA GLY A 506 3.25 -17.30 20.04
C GLY A 506 2.20 -17.64 21.09
N ASP A 507 2.52 -17.37 22.36
CA ASP A 507 1.76 -17.81 23.53
C ASP A 507 0.81 -16.74 24.10
N ILE A 508 0.61 -15.64 23.36
CA ILE A 508 -0.40 -14.63 23.66
C ILE A 508 -1.78 -15.08 23.16
N HIS A 509 -2.83 -14.82 23.95
CA HIS A 509 -4.22 -15.05 23.57
C HIS A 509 -4.91 -13.70 23.42
N TRP A 510 -5.29 -13.34 22.19
CA TRP A 510 -5.96 -12.09 21.87
C TRP A 510 -7.47 -12.26 21.93
N TYR A 511 -8.17 -11.21 22.36
CA TYR A 511 -9.61 -11.14 22.22
C TYR A 511 -10.07 -9.76 21.75
N MET A 512 -10.93 -9.78 20.74
CA MET A 512 -11.69 -8.60 20.30
C MET A 512 -13.17 -9.00 20.24
N VAL A 513 -13.83 -8.93 21.40
CA VAL A 513 -15.23 -9.30 21.54
C VAL A 513 -16.10 -8.10 21.12
N TYR A 514 -16.94 -8.31 20.11
CA TYR A 514 -17.71 -7.25 19.46
C TYR A 514 -18.50 -6.40 20.48
N GLN A 515 -18.24 -5.09 20.51
CA GLN A 515 -18.88 -4.11 21.42
C GLN A 515 -18.73 -4.38 22.93
N VAL A 516 -17.98 -5.40 23.34
CA VAL A 516 -17.77 -5.72 24.76
C VAL A 516 -16.39 -5.27 25.19
N ALA A 517 -15.34 -5.99 24.76
CA ALA A 517 -13.98 -5.71 25.21
C ALA A 517 -12.93 -6.10 24.17
N PHE A 518 -11.77 -5.48 24.31
CA PHE A 518 -10.56 -5.74 23.56
C PHE A 518 -9.40 -5.94 24.53
N GLY A 519 -8.55 -6.93 24.27
CA GLY A 519 -7.37 -7.14 25.08
C GLY A 519 -6.64 -8.44 24.80
N PHE A 520 -5.81 -8.85 25.76
CA PHE A 520 -5.05 -10.08 25.68
C PHE A 520 -4.80 -10.70 27.06
N SER A 521 -4.55 -12.01 27.05
CA SER A 521 -4.32 -12.85 28.22
C SER A 521 -3.17 -13.85 27.95
N PRO A 522 -2.42 -14.28 28.97
CA PRO A 522 -1.47 -15.39 28.83
C PRO A 522 -2.14 -16.76 28.66
N THR A 523 -3.44 -16.88 28.96
CA THR A 523 -4.21 -18.13 28.81
C THR A 523 -5.47 -17.93 27.95
N GLU A 524 -6.03 -19.02 27.46
CA GLU A 524 -7.28 -19.00 26.70
C GLU A 524 -8.46 -18.52 27.56
N GLU A 525 -8.50 -18.87 28.84
CA GLU A 525 -9.58 -18.49 29.73
C GLU A 525 -9.54 -16.99 30.09
N ILE A 526 -10.66 -16.33 29.85
CA ILE A 526 -10.93 -14.93 30.22
C ILE A 526 -12.30 -14.83 30.91
N SER A 527 -12.55 -13.75 31.64
CA SER A 527 -13.86 -13.48 32.23
C SER A 527 -14.23 -12.02 32.00
N LEU A 528 -15.14 -11.74 31.06
CA LEU A 528 -15.54 -10.38 30.71
C LEU A 528 -16.81 -9.95 31.47
N THR A 529 -16.76 -9.97 32.80
CA THR A 529 -17.82 -9.47 33.71
C THR A 529 -17.69 -7.97 33.98
N LEU A 530 -16.51 -7.52 34.39
CA LEU A 530 -16.16 -6.11 34.61
C LEU A 530 -15.01 -5.72 33.67
N CYS A 531 -13.84 -6.28 33.90
CA CYS A 531 -12.73 -6.39 32.95
C CYS A 531 -12.37 -7.88 32.88
N ASP A 532 -11.39 -8.30 32.09
CA ASP A 532 -10.84 -9.65 32.27
C ASP A 532 -10.35 -9.83 33.71
N ASP A 533 -11.15 -10.46 34.57
CA ASP A 533 -10.96 -10.52 36.03
C ASP A 533 -10.69 -11.92 36.58
N LEU A 534 -10.55 -12.92 35.68
CA LEU A 534 -10.39 -14.33 36.03
C LEU A 534 -9.25 -14.59 37.04
N ASP A 535 -8.13 -13.88 36.88
CA ASP A 535 -7.04 -13.81 37.86
C ASP A 535 -6.63 -12.34 38.02
N SER A 536 -7.14 -11.67 39.04
CA SER A 536 -6.89 -10.24 39.29
C SER A 536 -5.43 -9.92 39.66
N SER A 537 -4.63 -10.92 40.03
CA SER A 537 -3.23 -10.76 40.43
C SER A 537 -2.25 -10.86 39.24
N ASP A 538 -2.70 -11.40 38.11
CA ASP A 538 -1.88 -11.63 36.93
C ASP A 538 -1.37 -10.31 36.30
N LEU A 539 -0.04 -10.17 36.23
CA LEU A 539 0.63 -9.00 35.64
C LEU A 539 0.59 -8.99 34.11
N LYS A 540 0.21 -10.09 33.46
CA LYS A 540 0.28 -10.28 31.99
C LYS A 540 -1.06 -10.08 31.29
N ARG A 541 -2.09 -9.59 31.98
CA ARG A 541 -3.41 -9.36 31.37
C ARG A 541 -3.62 -7.90 31.01
N PHE A 542 -4.26 -7.66 29.89
CA PHE A 542 -4.70 -6.34 29.46
C PHE A 542 -6.15 -6.46 29.01
N SER A 543 -7.00 -5.54 29.46
CA SER A 543 -8.42 -5.53 29.11
C SER A 543 -8.93 -4.12 28.98
N TYR A 544 -9.70 -3.87 27.94
CA TYR A 544 -10.26 -2.56 27.65
C TYR A 544 -11.67 -2.72 27.11
N TRP A 545 -12.66 -2.25 27.87
CA TRP A 545 -14.06 -2.31 27.45
C TRP A 545 -14.46 -1.17 26.51
N PHE A 546 -15.36 -1.51 25.58
CA PHE A 546 -16.03 -0.57 24.69
C PHE A 546 -17.18 0.16 25.42
N GLU A 547 -17.73 1.20 24.80
CA GLU A 547 -18.74 2.12 25.36
C GLU A 547 -20.05 1.47 25.84
N ASN A 548 -20.37 0.24 25.39
CA ASN A 548 -21.70 -0.36 25.53
C ASN A 548 -21.92 -1.18 26.81
N GLY A 549 -20.98 -1.17 27.77
CA GLY A 549 -21.13 -1.82 29.07
C GLY A 549 -21.27 -0.80 30.20
N GLU A 550 -22.48 -0.65 30.77
CA GLU A 550 -22.69 0.16 31.98
C GLU A 550 -21.75 -0.28 33.11
N ASP A 551 -21.52 -1.60 33.23
CA ASP A 551 -20.65 -2.25 34.22
C ASP A 551 -19.22 -2.57 33.72
N GLY A 552 -18.87 -2.14 32.50
CA GLY A 552 -17.56 -2.43 31.92
C GLY A 552 -16.39 -1.72 32.61
N GLY A 553 -15.21 -2.32 32.58
CA GLY A 553 -14.00 -1.92 33.27
C GLY A 553 -12.75 -2.02 32.39
N ARG A 554 -11.61 -1.60 32.93
CA ARG A 554 -10.34 -1.58 32.20
C ARG A 554 -9.21 -2.05 33.11
N ARG A 555 -8.21 -2.72 32.52
CA ARG A 555 -7.17 -3.44 33.25
C ARG A 555 -5.80 -3.34 32.59
N ILE A 556 -4.77 -3.17 33.41
CA ILE A 556 -3.35 -3.25 33.06
C ILE A 556 -2.64 -4.11 34.13
N GLY A 557 -2.27 -5.34 33.79
CA GLY A 557 -1.65 -6.26 34.74
C GLY A 557 -2.56 -6.46 35.97
N ASN A 558 -2.05 -6.22 37.17
CA ASN A 558 -2.84 -6.33 38.40
C ASN A 558 -3.64 -5.06 38.76
N GLN A 559 -3.58 -4.01 37.95
CA GLN A 559 -4.37 -2.80 38.14
C GLN A 559 -5.72 -2.96 37.45
N ILE A 560 -6.79 -3.12 38.25
CA ILE A 560 -8.17 -3.29 37.79
C ILE A 560 -8.96 -1.98 37.96
N ASP A 561 -10.14 -1.91 37.34
CA ASP A 561 -11.07 -0.77 37.41
C ASP A 561 -10.50 0.59 36.97
N LEU A 562 -9.81 0.60 35.83
CA LEU A 562 -9.16 1.81 35.32
C LEU A 562 -10.08 2.73 34.49
N LYS A 563 -11.40 2.48 34.42
CA LYS A 563 -12.34 3.17 33.49
C LYS A 563 -12.32 4.71 33.56
N ASN A 564 -12.03 5.26 34.74
CA ASN A 564 -11.99 6.70 34.98
C ASN A 564 -10.60 7.19 35.39
N SER A 565 -9.57 6.37 35.17
CA SER A 565 -8.22 6.71 35.63
C SER A 565 -7.55 7.72 34.70
N ILE A 566 -7.05 8.79 35.31
CA ILE A 566 -6.14 9.76 34.67
C ILE A 566 -4.67 9.41 34.88
N GLU A 567 -4.38 8.42 35.73
CA GLU A 567 -3.02 7.99 36.06
C GLU A 567 -2.46 7.01 35.02
N TYR A 568 -3.33 6.36 34.26
CA TYR A 568 -2.97 5.36 33.27
C TYR A 568 -3.48 5.76 31.89
N LYS A 569 -2.71 5.39 30.86
CA LYS A 569 -3.07 5.58 29.45
C LYS A 569 -2.79 4.34 28.62
N MET A 570 -3.60 4.15 27.59
CA MET A 570 -3.44 3.10 26.60
C MET A 570 -2.63 3.66 25.43
N VAL A 571 -1.64 2.90 24.98
CA VAL A 571 -0.79 3.29 23.84
C VAL A 571 -0.69 2.15 22.85
N MET A 572 -0.73 2.46 21.56
CA MET A 572 -0.44 1.53 20.48
C MET A 572 0.71 2.05 19.61
N TYR A 573 1.68 1.17 19.36
CA TYR A 573 2.85 1.41 18.52
C TYR A 573 2.76 0.53 17.27
N ALA A 574 3.18 1.02 16.10
CA ALA A 574 3.25 0.25 14.85
C ALA A 574 4.64 0.34 14.20
N LEU A 575 5.12 -0.77 13.62
CA LEU A 575 6.43 -0.86 12.94
C LEU A 575 6.33 -0.86 11.42
#